data_AF-A0A9E2W4W0-F1
#
_entry.id   AF-A0A9E2W4W0-F1
#
_cell.length_a   1.000
_cell.length_b   1.000
_cell.length_c   1.000
_cell.angle_alpha   90.00
_cell.angle_beta   90.00
_cell.angle_gamma   90.00
#
_symmetry.space_group_name_H-M   'P 1'
#
loop_
_entity.id
_entity.type
_entity.pdbx_description
1 polymer ?
#
loop_
_entity_poly.entity_id
_entity_poly.type
_entity_poly.pdbx_seq_one_letter_code
_entity_poly.pdbx_strand_id
1 'polypeptide(L)'
;MPDNAPTWTFKEIDQAFGRVKGSAFIAFKRVRDQLIEGQDYLYYNGFEQPDVVEALKQQQRLYTASLHAVVLHESAYRLIAAYLQAHADAPPRPLNSA
;
A
#
# COMPACT_ATOMS: atom_id res chain seq x y z
N MET A 1 4.04 23.76 7.21
CA MET A 1 3.85 23.37 5.80
C MET A 1 3.51 21.90 5.82
N PRO A 2 2.46 21.40 5.15
CA PRO A 2 2.21 19.97 5.15
C PRO A 2 3.44 19.31 4.56
N ASP A 3 3.96 18.34 5.29
CA ASP A 3 5.28 17.77 5.11
C ASP A 3 5.35 17.20 3.68
N ASN A 4 6.25 17.73 2.85
CA ASN A 4 6.52 17.23 1.49
C ASN A 4 7.23 15.86 1.54
N ALA A 5 6.94 15.07 2.57
CA ALA A 5 7.47 13.75 2.76
C ALA A 5 6.97 12.86 1.61
N PRO A 6 7.87 12.10 0.97
CA PRO A 6 7.47 11.19 -0.09
C PRO A 6 6.45 10.19 0.46
N THR A 7 5.43 9.92 -0.34
CA THR A 7 4.37 8.96 -0.02
C THR A 7 4.25 7.93 -1.13
N TRP A 8 3.78 6.73 -0.79
CA TRP A 8 3.60 5.64 -1.73
C TRP A 8 2.23 4.99 -1.61
N THR A 9 1.68 4.50 -2.70
CA THR A 9 0.53 3.58 -2.68
C THR A 9 0.99 2.15 -2.89
N PHE A 10 0.11 1.18 -2.61
CA PHE A 10 0.41 -0.23 -2.90
C PHE A 10 0.74 -0.48 -4.37
N LYS A 11 0.08 0.23 -5.30
CA LYS A 11 0.35 0.09 -6.74
C LYS A 11 1.76 0.55 -7.09
N GLU A 12 2.19 1.68 -6.54
CA GLU A 12 3.54 2.21 -6.77
C GLU A 12 4.61 1.23 -6.24
N ILE A 13 4.36 0.62 -5.08
CA ILE A 13 5.24 -0.40 -4.51
C ILE A 13 5.24 -1.68 -5.37
N ASP A 14 4.06 -2.18 -5.77
CA ASP A 14 3.97 -3.36 -6.65
C ASP A 14 4.78 -3.15 -7.94
N GLN A 15 4.66 -1.97 -8.56
CA GLN A 15 5.41 -1.59 -9.76
C GLN A 15 6.93 -1.47 -9.50
N ALA A 16 7.33 -0.81 -8.42
CA ALA A 16 8.74 -0.63 -8.06
C ALA A 16 9.46 -1.96 -7.81
N PHE A 17 8.75 -2.96 -7.25
CA PHE A 17 9.29 -4.29 -6.98
C PHE A 17 9.01 -5.31 -8.09
N GLY A 18 8.41 -4.90 -9.22
CA GLY A 18 8.06 -5.80 -10.33
C GLY A 18 7.09 -6.93 -9.94
N ARG A 19 6.22 -6.68 -8.95
CA ARG A 19 5.30 -7.68 -8.39
C ARG A 19 3.91 -7.62 -9.00
N VAL A 20 3.19 -8.74 -8.89
CA VAL A 20 1.76 -8.78 -9.25
C VAL A 20 0.95 -7.89 -8.32
N LYS A 21 -0.11 -7.29 -8.87
CA LYS A 21 -1.08 -6.45 -8.14
C LYS A 21 -1.50 -7.10 -6.82
N GLY A 22 -1.35 -6.34 -5.73
CA GLY A 22 -1.79 -6.74 -4.39
C GLY A 22 -0.70 -7.41 -3.55
N SER A 23 0.52 -7.55 -4.07
CA SER A 23 1.66 -8.09 -3.31
C SER A 23 2.05 -7.17 -2.15
N ALA A 24 2.13 -5.86 -2.41
CA ALA A 24 2.35 -4.84 -1.41
C ALA A 24 1.24 -4.79 -0.35
N PHE A 25 -0.02 -5.03 -0.75
CA PHE A 25 -1.14 -5.10 0.21
C PHE A 25 -1.05 -6.33 1.12
N ILE A 26 -0.65 -7.49 0.58
CA ILE A 26 -0.41 -8.69 1.39
C ILE A 26 0.73 -8.45 2.37
N ALA A 27 1.84 -7.87 1.90
CA ALA A 27 2.98 -7.51 2.75
C ALA A 27 2.57 -6.51 3.84
N PHE A 28 1.80 -5.48 3.50
CA PHE A 28 1.24 -4.53 4.48
C PHE A 28 0.45 -5.23 5.57
N LYS A 29 -0.44 -6.18 5.23
CA LYS A 29 -1.18 -6.96 6.25
C LYS A 29 -0.26 -7.76 7.17
N ARG A 30 0.91 -8.20 6.69
CA ARG A 30 1.88 -8.98 7.48
C ARG A 30 2.70 -8.13 8.43
N VAL A 31 2.89 -6.86 8.11
CA VAL A 31 3.60 -5.90 8.97
C VAL A 31 2.64 -4.94 9.69
N ARG A 32 1.32 -5.10 9.52
CA ARG A 32 0.28 -4.17 9.98
C ARG A 32 0.33 -3.89 11.48
N ASP A 33 0.64 -4.90 12.29
CA ASP A 33 0.75 -4.79 13.74
C ASP A 33 1.91 -3.89 14.21
N GLN A 34 2.85 -3.59 13.30
CA GLN A 34 3.98 -2.68 13.55
C GLN A 34 3.70 -1.25 13.06
N LEU A 35 2.51 -0.98 12.49
CA LEU A 35 2.17 0.29 11.85
C LEU A 35 1.06 1.02 12.60
N ILE A 36 1.22 2.33 12.74
CA ILE A 36 0.25 3.24 13.36
C ILE A 36 -0.45 4.06 12.27
N GLU A 37 -1.79 4.02 12.27
CA GLU A 37 -2.60 4.86 11.38
C GLU A 37 -2.46 6.34 11.75
N GLY A 38 -2.36 7.21 10.75
CA GLY A 38 -2.11 8.64 10.96
C GLY A 38 -0.63 9.00 11.09
N GLN A 39 0.26 8.01 11.28
CA GLN A 39 1.71 8.21 11.38
C GLN A 39 2.47 7.50 10.26
N ASP A 40 2.29 6.19 10.14
CA ASP A 40 3.00 5.38 9.16
C ASP A 40 2.23 5.24 7.85
N TYR A 41 0.90 5.35 7.92
CA TYR A 41 0.04 5.35 6.75
C TYR A 41 -1.27 6.09 7.03
N LEU A 42 -1.92 6.53 5.96
CA LEU A 42 -3.22 7.17 5.96
C LEU A 42 -4.20 6.29 5.21
N TYR A 43 -5.35 6.03 5.82
CA TYR A 43 -6.47 5.34 5.19
C TYR A 43 -7.54 6.37 4.80
N TYR A 44 -7.97 6.33 3.54
CA TYR A 44 -9.05 7.14 3.02
C TYR A 44 -10.21 6.24 2.61
N ASN A 45 -11.31 6.38 3.34
CA ASN A 45 -12.57 5.74 3.01
C ASN A 45 -13.21 6.46 1.81
N GLY A 46 -13.23 5.84 0.63
CA GLY A 46 -13.81 6.42 -0.58
C GLY A 46 -15.32 6.68 -0.54
N PHE A 47 -16.07 6.21 0.46
CA PHE A 47 -17.47 6.62 0.66
C PHE A 47 -17.58 7.96 1.40
N GLU A 48 -16.66 8.22 2.33
CA GLU A 48 -16.65 9.46 3.14
C GLU A 48 -15.78 10.54 2.49
N GLN A 49 -14.75 10.14 1.76
CA GLN A 49 -13.73 10.99 1.15
C GLN A 49 -13.51 10.59 -0.32
N PRO A 50 -14.56 10.61 -1.17
CA PRO A 50 -14.46 10.21 -2.57
C PRO A 50 -13.44 11.07 -3.33
N ASP A 51 -13.42 12.38 -3.09
CA ASP A 51 -12.54 13.33 -3.79
C ASP A 51 -11.05 12.96 -3.68
N VAL A 52 -10.62 12.52 -2.50
CA VAL A 52 -9.22 12.11 -2.26
C VAL A 52 -8.89 10.84 -3.05
N VAL A 53 -9.80 9.87 -3.04
CA VAL A 53 -9.62 8.61 -3.77
C VAL A 53 -9.64 8.86 -5.29
N GLU A 54 -10.50 9.74 -5.78
CA GLU A 54 -10.55 10.12 -7.19
C GLU A 54 -9.31 10.89 -7.64
N ALA A 55 -8.81 11.83 -6.84
CA ALA A 55 -7.56 12.53 -7.12
C ALA A 55 -6.39 11.54 -7.26
N LEU A 56 -6.27 10.58 -6.34
CA LEU A 56 -5.23 9.54 -6.41
C LEU A 56 -5.40 8.61 -7.62
N LYS A 57 -6.64 8.34 -8.08
CA LYS A 57 -6.91 7.60 -9.32
C LYS A 57 -6.51 8.40 -10.56
N GLN A 58 -6.83 9.70 -10.60
CA GLN A 58 -6.46 10.59 -11.70
C GLN A 58 -4.95 10.73 -11.85
N GLN A 59 -4.22 10.74 -10.73
CA GLN A 59 -2.75 10.69 -10.69
C GLN A 59 -2.18 9.30 -11.05
N GLN A 60 -3.03 8.33 -11.41
CA GLN A 60 -2.67 6.94 -11.69
C GLN A 60 -1.95 6.22 -10.54
N ARG A 61 -2.03 6.75 -9.31
CA ARG A 61 -1.42 6.18 -8.12
C ARG A 61 -2.24 5.04 -7.54
N LEU A 62 -3.53 4.95 -7.86
CA LEU A 62 -4.40 3.82 -7.50
C LEU A 62 -4.79 2.99 -8.72
N TYR A 63 -5.40 1.82 -8.47
CA TYR A 63 -6.11 1.10 -9.50
C TYR A 63 -7.49 1.73 -9.70
N THR A 64 -8.00 1.73 -10.94
CA THR A 64 -9.31 2.32 -11.27
C THR A 64 -10.44 1.71 -10.43
N ALA A 65 -10.35 0.42 -10.14
CA ALA A 65 -11.30 -0.33 -9.32
C ALA A 65 -11.08 -0.21 -7.80
N SER A 66 -10.13 0.59 -7.32
CA SER A 66 -9.92 0.79 -5.87
C SER A 66 -11.11 1.54 -5.25
N LEU A 67 -11.73 0.94 -4.23
CA LEU A 67 -12.82 1.57 -3.47
C LEU A 67 -12.29 2.50 -2.36
N HIS A 68 -11.16 2.15 -1.77
CA HIS A 68 -10.48 2.92 -0.72
C HIS A 68 -9.04 3.19 -1.13
N ALA A 69 -8.44 4.21 -0.54
CA ALA A 69 -7.04 4.52 -0.74
C ALA A 69 -6.26 4.31 0.56
N VAL A 70 -5.05 3.78 0.42
CA VAL A 70 -4.05 3.77 1.47
C VAL A 70 -2.82 4.46 0.92
N VAL A 71 -2.35 5.44 1.67
CA VAL A 71 -1.12 6.18 1.37
C VAL A 71 -0.14 5.87 2.49
N LEU A 72 1.05 5.43 2.12
CA LEU A 72 2.09 4.95 3.01
C LEU A 72 3.17 6.02 3.13
N HIS A 73 3.59 6.30 4.34
CA HIS A 73 4.78 7.09 4.60
C HIS A 73 6.03 6.20 4.54
N GLU A 74 7.20 6.82 4.66
CA GLU A 74 8.49 6.16 4.49
C GLU A 74 8.68 4.95 5.43
N SER A 75 8.24 5.07 6.69
CA SER A 75 8.33 3.98 7.68
C SER A 75 7.59 2.73 7.23
N ALA A 76 6.32 2.87 6.83
CA ALA A 76 5.53 1.77 6.30
C ALA A 76 6.11 1.22 4.98
N TYR A 77 6.55 2.11 4.07
CA TYR A 77 7.19 1.71 2.83
C TYR A 77 8.40 0.81 3.08
N ARG A 78 9.30 1.20 4.00
CA ARG A 78 10.51 0.45 4.32
C ARG A 78 10.19 -0.95 4.87
N LEU A 79 9.20 -1.08 5.75
CA LEU A 79 8.78 -2.37 6.29
C LEU A 79 8.19 -3.30 5.22
N ILE A 80 7.35 -2.75 4.33
CA ILE A 80 6.78 -3.49 3.21
C ILE A 80 7.88 -3.91 2.23
N ALA A 81 8.78 -3.00 1.88
CA ALA A 81 9.92 -3.26 1.01
C ALA A 81 10.82 -4.36 1.56
N ALA A 82 11.14 -4.31 2.86
CA ALA A 82 11.93 -5.35 3.53
C ALA A 82 11.21 -6.72 3.47
N TYR A 83 9.90 -6.75 3.71
CA TYR A 83 9.11 -7.97 3.57
C TYR A 83 9.13 -8.52 2.13
N LEU A 84 8.92 -7.67 1.12
CA LEU A 84 8.92 -8.08 -0.29
C LEU A 84 10.29 -8.59 -0.75
N GLN A 85 11.38 -8.01 -0.25
CA GLN A 85 12.74 -8.46 -0.53
C GLN A 85 13.04 -9.81 0.15
N ALA A 86 12.68 -9.96 1.42
CA ALA A 86 12.86 -11.21 2.15
C ALA A 86 12.06 -12.38 1.55
N HIS A 87 10.93 -12.08 0.90
CA HIS A 87 10.07 -13.05 0.26
C HIS A 87 10.17 -13.02 -1.27
N ALA A 88 11.31 -12.57 -1.82
CA ALA A 88 11.42 -12.36 -3.25
C ALA A 88 11.37 -13.65 -4.08
N ASP A 89 11.80 -14.77 -3.48
CA ASP A 89 11.92 -16.11 -4.06
C ASP A 89 10.79 -17.07 -3.65
N ALA A 90 9.93 -16.66 -2.71
CA ALA A 90 8.87 -17.54 -2.21
C ALA A 90 7.70 -17.58 -3.21
N PRO A 91 7.29 -18.76 -3.73
CA PRO A 91 6.06 -18.86 -4.51
C PRO A 91 4.88 -18.34 -3.68
N PRO A 92 3.87 -17.70 -4.30
CA PRO A 92 2.69 -17.23 -3.57
C PRO A 92 2.07 -18.42 -2.84
N ARG A 93 2.20 -18.44 -1.50
CA ARG A 93 1.59 -19.49 -0.68
C ARG A 93 0.08 -19.41 -0.96
N PRO A 94 -0.57 -20.50 -1.41
CA PRO A 94 -2.01 -20.47 -1.64
C PRO A 94 -2.69 -20.05 -0.35
N LEU A 95 -3.67 -19.15 -0.48
CA LEU A 95 -4.51 -18.72 0.62
C LEU A 95 -5.45 -19.88 0.97
N ASN A 96 -4.93 -20.88 1.69
CA ASN A 96 -5.71 -22.01 2.18
C ASN A 96 -5.92 -21.85 3.68
N SER A 97 -7.17 -21.75 4.10
CA SER A 97 -7.79 -22.10 5.39
C SER A 97 -9.19 -21.45 5.38
N ALA A 98 -10.31 -22.11 5.62
CA ALA A 98 -10.61 -23.44 6.15
C ALA A 98 -12.04 -23.80 5.72
#